data_AF-A0A955BW18-F1
#
_entry.id   AF-A0A955BW18-F1
#
_cell.length_a   1.000
_cell.length_b   1.000
_cell.length_c   1.000
_cell.angle_alpha   90.00
_cell.angle_beta   90.00
_cell.angle_gamma   90.00
#
_symmetry.space_group_name_H-M   'P 1'
#
loop_
_entity.id
_entity.type
_entity.pdbx_description
1 polymer ?
#
loop_
_entity_poly.entity_id
_entity_poly.type
_entity_poly.pdbx_seq_one_letter_code
_entity_poly.pdbx_strand_id
1 'polypeptide(L)'
;MNQRGVAAGVLKYRTGGGAHQHPAPRDDVQLALQTMRAGAARFGYPADKIGVIGFSAGGHLAATAATQHDPGQPQRGDASPAAFSSRPDFAVLVYPVISMQLGVTHGGSRSNLLGKDASDEQADAMSAELNVNQDTPPSFLVHASDDRAVPVANSIRYFEACVKHHVPVEMHVYEEGGHGFGMWRDGLPVEHWPAALEAWMARHGLIRYE
;
A
#
# COMPACT_ATOMS: atom_id res chain seq x y z
N MET A 1 -7.73 12.67 6.96
CA MET A 1 -7.05 11.88 8.02
C MET A 1 -7.10 12.56 9.39
N ASN A 2 -6.35 13.64 9.68
CA ASN A 2 -6.37 14.23 11.04
C ASN A 2 -7.75 14.75 11.47
N GLN A 3 -8.52 15.34 10.56
CA GLN A 3 -9.92 15.74 10.80
C GLN A 3 -10.85 14.57 11.18
N ARG A 4 -10.43 13.33 10.92
CA ARG A 4 -11.15 12.09 11.26
C ARG A 4 -10.51 11.34 12.44
N GLY A 5 -9.65 12.01 13.21
CA GLY A 5 -9.00 11.44 14.39
C GLY A 5 -7.86 10.46 14.10
N VAL A 6 -7.35 10.42 12.85
CA VAL A 6 -6.26 9.53 12.45
C VAL A 6 -4.92 10.27 12.53
N ALA A 7 -3.98 9.75 13.33
CA ALA A 7 -2.58 10.18 13.30
C ALA A 7 -1.92 9.72 11.99
N ALA A 8 -1.16 10.59 11.34
CA ALA A 8 -0.54 10.31 10.04
C ALA A 8 0.96 10.63 10.06
N GLY A 9 1.74 9.79 9.39
CA GLY A 9 3.15 10.01 9.10
C GLY A 9 3.42 9.91 7.60
N VAL A 10 4.40 10.66 7.10
CA VAL A 10 4.85 10.60 5.70
C VAL A 10 6.19 9.91 5.65
N LEU A 11 6.26 8.73 5.02
CA LEU A 11 7.49 7.99 4.83
C LEU A 11 8.30 8.59 3.66
N LYS A 12 9.49 9.10 3.97
CA LYS A 12 10.52 9.41 2.95
C LYS A 12 11.38 8.16 2.77
N TYR A 13 10.94 7.26 1.90
CA TYR A 13 11.68 6.04 1.57
C TYR A 13 12.74 6.30 0.51
N ARG A 14 13.74 5.43 0.42
CA ARG A 14 14.82 5.50 -0.56
C ARG A 14 14.29 5.31 -1.99
N THR A 15 14.76 6.15 -2.91
CA THR A 15 14.36 6.15 -4.34
C THR A 15 15.55 6.46 -5.24
N GLY A 16 15.43 6.19 -6.54
CA GLY A 16 16.38 6.68 -7.56
C GLY A 16 17.31 5.63 -8.15
N GLY A 17 16.99 4.34 -8.02
CA GLY A 17 17.78 3.26 -8.61
C GLY A 17 19.09 2.95 -7.86
N GLY A 18 19.92 2.09 -8.44
CA GLY A 18 21.22 1.70 -7.85
C GLY A 18 21.08 1.13 -6.44
N ALA A 19 21.80 1.69 -5.48
CA ALA A 19 21.74 1.27 -4.06
C ALA A 19 20.37 1.48 -3.39
N HIS A 20 19.44 2.19 -4.03
CA HIS A 20 18.08 2.41 -3.56
C HIS A 20 17.04 1.50 -4.25
N GLN A 21 17.48 0.53 -5.06
CA GLN A 21 16.64 -0.54 -5.59
C GLN A 21 16.17 -1.50 -4.48
N HIS A 22 15.29 -2.43 -4.83
CA HIS A 22 14.91 -3.52 -3.94
C HIS A 22 16.17 -4.19 -3.33
N PRO A 23 16.23 -4.43 -2.01
CA PRO A 23 15.13 -4.33 -1.02
C PRO A 23 15.00 -2.99 -0.30
N ALA A 24 15.80 -1.96 -0.61
CA ALA A 24 15.90 -0.74 0.20
C ALA A 24 14.54 -0.06 0.51
N PRO A 25 13.64 0.18 -0.46
CA PRO A 25 12.33 0.79 -0.15
C PRO A 25 11.46 -0.09 0.75
N ARG A 26 11.49 -1.41 0.54
CA ARG A 26 10.75 -2.39 1.34
C ARG A 26 11.22 -2.33 2.79
N ASP A 27 12.52 -2.33 3.01
CA ASP A 27 13.08 -2.30 4.35
C ASP A 27 12.72 -0.97 5.06
N ASP A 28 12.64 0.15 4.32
CA ASP A 28 12.22 1.44 4.87
C ASP A 28 10.76 1.42 5.36
N VAL A 29 9.83 0.84 4.58
CA VAL A 29 8.41 0.78 5.00
C VAL A 29 8.21 -0.22 6.13
N GLN A 30 8.95 -1.33 6.14
CA GLN A 30 8.88 -2.29 7.23
C GLN A 30 9.36 -1.67 8.54
N LEU A 31 10.52 -1.01 8.53
CA LEU A 31 11.05 -0.30 9.69
C LEU A 31 10.11 0.81 10.17
N ALA A 32 9.46 1.53 9.24
CA ALA A 32 8.49 2.57 9.60
C ALA A 32 7.29 2.00 10.37
N LEU A 33 6.70 0.90 9.87
CA LEU A 33 5.56 0.24 10.53
C LEU A 33 5.93 -0.32 11.90
N GLN A 34 7.10 -0.96 11.99
CA GLN A 34 7.67 -1.44 13.24
C GLN A 34 7.90 -0.31 14.25
N THR A 35 8.43 0.82 13.78
CA THR A 35 8.67 2.00 14.63
C THR A 35 7.37 2.60 15.14
N MET A 36 6.34 2.68 14.29
CA MET A 36 5.01 3.10 14.71
C MET A 36 4.44 2.15 15.77
N ARG A 37 4.56 0.83 15.55
CA ARG A 37 4.05 -0.17 16.49
C ARG A 37 4.78 -0.11 17.85
N ALA A 38 6.11 0.05 17.84
CA ALA A 38 6.91 0.25 19.05
C ALA A 38 6.57 1.56 19.80
N GLY A 39 6.23 2.62 19.06
CA GLY A 39 5.90 3.93 19.60
C GLY A 39 4.45 4.10 20.05
N ALA A 40 3.56 3.14 19.77
CA ALA A 40 2.11 3.28 19.96
C ALA A 40 1.71 3.74 21.36
N ALA A 41 2.26 3.11 22.41
CA ALA A 41 1.99 3.48 23.80
C ALA A 41 2.47 4.91 24.15
N ARG A 42 3.62 5.33 23.61
CA ARG A 42 4.19 6.67 23.84
C ARG A 42 3.32 7.77 23.21
N PHE A 43 2.75 7.51 22.04
CA PHE A 43 1.98 8.49 21.28
C PHE A 43 0.46 8.37 21.48
N GLY A 44 -0.01 7.36 22.21
CA GLY A 44 -1.41 7.21 22.61
C GLY A 44 -2.35 6.72 21.51
N TYR A 45 -1.83 6.04 20.48
CA TYR A 45 -2.66 5.38 19.46
C TYR A 45 -2.62 3.85 19.61
N PRO A 46 -3.68 3.13 19.16
CA PRO A 46 -3.72 1.67 19.19
C PRO A 46 -2.64 1.03 18.29
N ALA A 47 -1.90 0.06 18.85
CA ALA A 47 -0.84 -0.67 18.14
C ALA A 47 -1.36 -1.70 17.12
N ASP A 48 -2.68 -1.92 17.09
CA ASP A 48 -3.41 -2.85 16.22
C ASP A 48 -4.31 -2.12 15.19
N LYS A 49 -4.11 -0.80 15.01
CA LYS A 49 -4.79 -0.02 13.95
C LYS A 49 -3.81 0.88 13.19
N ILE A 50 -2.69 0.32 12.78
CA ILE A 50 -1.64 0.99 12.00
C ILE A 50 -1.73 0.52 10.54
N GLY A 51 -2.16 1.41 9.65
CA GLY A 51 -2.28 1.11 8.22
C GLY A 51 -1.27 1.83 7.33
N VAL A 52 -1.26 1.46 6.06
CA VAL A 52 -0.49 2.13 5.00
C VAL A 52 -1.41 2.71 3.95
N ILE A 53 -1.07 3.88 3.44
CA ILE A 53 -1.66 4.46 2.24
C ILE A 53 -0.56 4.78 1.23
N GLY A 54 -0.74 4.33 -0.01
CA GLY A 54 0.25 4.49 -1.07
C GLY A 54 -0.38 4.94 -2.38
N PHE A 55 0.33 5.82 -3.09
CA PHE A 55 -0.09 6.39 -4.36
C PHE A 55 0.88 5.99 -5.47
N SER A 56 0.40 5.50 -6.62
CA SER A 56 1.27 5.14 -7.77
C SER A 56 2.42 4.20 -7.38
N ALA A 57 3.69 4.59 -7.54
CA ALA A 57 4.85 3.85 -7.08
C ALA A 57 4.90 3.67 -5.55
N GLY A 58 4.38 4.62 -4.78
CA GLY A 58 4.15 4.45 -3.34
C GLY A 58 3.02 3.46 -3.05
N GLY A 59 2.08 3.29 -3.98
CA GLY A 59 1.05 2.25 -3.96
C GLY A 59 1.66 0.86 -4.07
N HIS A 60 2.70 0.71 -4.92
CA HIS A 60 3.50 -0.53 -4.97
C HIS A 60 4.19 -0.83 -3.64
N LEU A 61 4.78 0.20 -3.02
CA LEU A 61 5.44 0.03 -1.73
C LEU A 61 4.45 -0.34 -0.62
N ALA A 62 3.27 0.28 -0.60
CA ALA A 62 2.19 -0.05 0.33
C ALA A 62 1.66 -1.49 0.11
N ALA A 63 1.49 -1.90 -1.15
CA ALA A 63 1.08 -3.27 -1.49
C ALA A 63 2.16 -4.29 -1.09
N THR A 64 3.45 -3.96 -1.31
CA THR A 64 4.58 -4.77 -0.85
C THR A 64 4.59 -4.90 0.67
N ALA A 65 4.34 -3.82 1.41
CA ALA A 65 4.22 -3.88 2.87
C ALA A 65 3.06 -4.78 3.32
N ALA A 66 1.95 -4.78 2.57
CA ALA A 66 0.79 -5.61 2.85
C ALA A 66 1.05 -7.11 2.60
N THR A 67 1.79 -7.46 1.53
CA THR A 67 1.97 -8.86 1.10
C THR A 67 3.32 -9.48 1.49
N GLN A 68 4.33 -8.68 1.82
CA GLN A 68 5.69 -9.12 2.16
C GLN A 68 6.16 -8.44 3.46
N HIS A 69 5.45 -8.71 4.54
CA HIS A 69 5.76 -8.18 5.86
C HIS A 69 6.68 -9.10 6.68
N ASP A 70 7.44 -8.51 7.60
CA ASP A 70 8.24 -9.22 8.59
C ASP A 70 7.38 -9.46 9.86
N PRO A 71 7.35 -10.70 10.40
CA PRO A 71 6.59 -11.02 11.62
C PRO A 71 7.15 -10.34 12.90
N GLY A 72 8.36 -9.80 12.86
CA GLY A 72 9.10 -9.30 14.00
C GLY A 72 9.83 -10.41 14.76
N GLN A 73 10.73 -10.00 15.66
CA GLN A 73 11.55 -10.89 16.49
C GLN A 73 11.34 -10.59 17.98
N PRO A 74 10.19 -10.99 18.56
CA PRO A 74 9.86 -10.62 19.93
C PRO A 74 10.86 -11.23 20.92
N GLN A 75 11.51 -10.36 21.70
CA GLN A 75 12.36 -10.76 22.81
C GLN A 75 11.87 -10.08 24.10
N ARG A 76 11.94 -10.81 25.22
CA ARG A 76 11.43 -10.31 26.51
C ARG A 76 12.17 -9.03 26.91
N GLY A 77 11.45 -7.92 26.94
CA GLY A 77 11.99 -6.61 27.33
C GLY A 77 12.63 -5.82 26.18
N ASP A 78 12.65 -6.34 24.95
CA ASP A 78 13.04 -5.56 23.78
C ASP A 78 11.86 -4.70 23.30
N ALA A 79 12.10 -3.40 23.22
CA ALA A 79 11.15 -2.42 22.69
C ALA A 79 11.67 -1.78 21.38
N SER A 80 12.72 -2.34 20.79
CA SER A 80 13.23 -1.93 19.48
C SER A 80 12.17 -2.19 18.39
N PRO A 81 12.18 -1.43 17.27
CA PRO A 81 11.28 -1.69 16.16
C PRO A 81 11.30 -3.16 15.67
N ALA A 82 12.47 -3.79 15.64
CA ALA A 82 12.64 -5.17 15.16
C ALA A 82 11.86 -6.21 15.98
N ALA A 83 11.50 -5.90 17.23
CA ALA A 83 10.68 -6.79 18.06
C ALA A 83 9.22 -6.89 17.59
N PHE A 84 8.76 -5.97 16.73
CA PHE A 84 7.37 -5.84 16.31
C PHE A 84 7.17 -6.31 14.86
N SER A 85 5.95 -6.75 14.54
CA SER A 85 5.59 -7.06 13.15
C SER A 85 5.51 -5.79 12.30
N SER A 86 6.00 -5.88 11.07
CA SER A 86 5.85 -4.85 10.05
C SER A 86 4.55 -5.00 9.23
N ARG A 87 3.68 -5.96 9.55
CA ARG A 87 2.41 -6.14 8.85
C ARG A 87 1.52 -4.92 9.08
N PRO A 88 1.00 -4.23 8.06
CA PRO A 88 -0.01 -3.22 8.31
C PRO A 88 -1.35 -3.86 8.66
N ASP A 89 -2.15 -3.20 9.49
CA ASP A 89 -3.47 -3.70 9.90
C ASP A 89 -4.53 -3.46 8.80
N PHE A 90 -4.25 -2.53 7.87
CA PHE A 90 -5.02 -2.26 6.66
C PHE A 90 -4.17 -1.57 5.58
N ALA A 91 -4.54 -1.69 4.31
CA ALA A 91 -3.87 -1.03 3.20
C ALA A 91 -4.83 -0.20 2.33
N VAL A 92 -4.40 0.98 1.92
CA VAL A 92 -5.13 1.86 0.99
C VAL A 92 -4.24 2.10 -0.23
N LEU A 93 -4.68 1.63 -1.39
CA LEU A 93 -3.91 1.63 -2.63
C LEU A 93 -4.58 2.54 -3.66
N VAL A 94 -3.92 3.66 -3.96
CA VAL A 94 -4.47 4.74 -4.78
C VAL A 94 -3.73 4.77 -6.12
N TYR A 95 -4.45 4.48 -7.22
CA TYR A 95 -3.92 4.24 -8.57
C TYR A 95 -2.57 3.49 -8.55
N PRO A 96 -2.49 2.34 -7.84
CA PRO A 96 -1.23 1.73 -7.49
C PRO A 96 -0.55 1.10 -8.71
N VAL A 97 0.77 1.22 -8.76
CA VAL A 97 1.58 0.19 -9.43
C VAL A 97 1.51 -1.07 -8.57
N ILE A 98 1.21 -2.23 -9.16
CA ILE A 98 1.12 -3.51 -8.46
C ILE A 98 2.06 -4.52 -9.12
N SER A 99 1.89 -4.73 -10.41
CA SER A 99 2.67 -5.71 -11.16
C SER A 99 4.00 -5.10 -11.60
N MET A 100 5.05 -5.92 -11.56
CA MET A 100 6.35 -5.61 -12.20
C MET A 100 6.52 -6.36 -13.53
N GLN A 101 5.54 -7.18 -13.90
CA GLN A 101 5.50 -7.87 -15.18
C GLN A 101 5.35 -6.88 -16.35
N LEU A 102 6.04 -7.17 -17.44
CA LEU A 102 5.92 -6.40 -18.67
C LEU A 102 4.48 -6.45 -19.21
N GLY A 103 4.03 -5.35 -19.81
CA GLY A 103 2.67 -5.20 -20.34
C GLY A 103 1.64 -4.68 -19.32
N VAL A 104 1.90 -4.78 -18.01
CA VAL A 104 1.01 -4.24 -16.97
C VAL A 104 1.70 -3.21 -16.09
N THR A 105 3.00 -3.38 -15.83
CA THR A 105 3.76 -2.47 -14.98
C THR A 105 3.88 -1.05 -15.56
N HIS A 106 4.16 -0.10 -14.69
CA HIS A 106 4.70 1.21 -15.07
C HIS A 106 6.22 1.11 -15.24
N GLY A 107 6.72 1.26 -16.47
CA GLY A 107 8.12 0.98 -16.82
C GLY A 107 9.16 1.76 -16.03
N GLY A 108 8.88 3.03 -15.70
CA GLY A 108 9.75 3.85 -14.86
C GLY A 108 9.86 3.32 -13.43
N SER A 109 8.73 2.91 -12.84
CA SER A 109 8.71 2.31 -11.49
C SER A 109 9.48 1.00 -11.46
N ARG A 110 9.25 0.13 -12.46
CA ARG A 110 9.97 -1.14 -12.60
C ARG A 110 11.48 -0.94 -12.68
N SER A 111 11.93 -0.05 -13.57
CA SER A 111 13.36 0.20 -13.78
C SER A 111 14.02 0.81 -12.54
N ASN A 112 13.32 1.71 -11.83
CA ASN A 112 13.82 2.32 -10.60
C ASN A 112 13.90 1.33 -9.44
N LEU A 113 13.00 0.35 -9.37
CA LEU A 113 12.96 -0.64 -8.29
C LEU A 113 13.87 -1.85 -8.55
N LEU A 114 13.88 -2.39 -9.78
CA LEU A 114 14.52 -3.67 -10.11
C LEU A 114 15.72 -3.53 -11.05
N GLY A 115 15.89 -2.37 -11.69
CA GLY A 115 16.85 -2.21 -12.78
C GLY A 115 16.24 -2.54 -14.15
N LYS A 116 16.94 -2.12 -15.20
CA LYS A 116 16.48 -2.26 -16.60
C LYS A 116 16.45 -3.72 -17.06
N ASP A 117 17.39 -4.52 -16.57
CA ASP A 117 17.63 -5.90 -17.01
C ASP A 117 17.06 -6.93 -16.03
N ALA A 118 16.14 -6.54 -15.15
CA ALA A 118 15.58 -7.47 -14.17
C ALA A 118 14.87 -8.65 -14.86
N SER A 119 15.06 -9.85 -14.33
CA SER A 119 14.43 -11.07 -14.85
C SER A 119 12.93 -11.11 -14.57
N ASP A 120 12.23 -12.01 -15.24
CA ASP A 120 10.81 -12.28 -14.97
C ASP A 120 10.62 -12.81 -13.54
N GLU A 121 11.54 -13.62 -13.02
CA GLU A 121 11.49 -14.09 -11.63
C GLU A 121 11.59 -12.93 -10.62
N GLN A 122 12.49 -11.95 -10.87
CA GLN A 122 12.59 -10.75 -10.04
C GLN A 122 11.34 -9.88 -10.15
N ALA A 123 10.73 -9.80 -11.34
CA ALA A 123 9.47 -9.11 -11.54
C ALA A 123 8.33 -9.81 -10.79
N ASP A 124 8.22 -11.13 -10.88
CA ASP A 124 7.18 -11.91 -10.21
C ASP A 124 7.32 -11.81 -8.68
N ALA A 125 8.54 -11.93 -8.17
CA ALA A 125 8.85 -11.77 -6.75
C ALA A 125 8.43 -10.39 -6.23
N MET A 126 8.40 -9.35 -7.07
CA MET A 126 7.99 -8.00 -6.70
C MET A 126 6.63 -7.59 -7.27
N SER A 127 5.84 -8.53 -7.80
CA SER A 127 4.47 -8.29 -8.24
C SER A 127 3.51 -8.59 -7.09
N ALA A 128 2.89 -7.56 -6.52
CA ALA A 128 2.16 -7.70 -5.26
C ALA A 128 0.96 -8.66 -5.36
N GLU A 129 0.31 -8.73 -6.53
CA GLU A 129 -0.80 -9.65 -6.81
C GLU A 129 -0.40 -11.13 -6.69
N LEU A 130 0.87 -11.47 -6.95
CA LEU A 130 1.37 -12.84 -6.84
C LEU A 130 1.75 -13.22 -5.41
N ASN A 131 1.82 -12.25 -4.52
CA ASN A 131 2.23 -12.41 -3.13
C ASN A 131 1.05 -12.32 -2.13
N VAL A 132 -0.16 -12.06 -2.62
CA VAL A 132 -1.36 -12.05 -1.78
C VAL A 132 -1.58 -13.43 -1.16
N ASN A 133 -1.86 -13.46 0.14
CA ASN A 133 -2.12 -14.66 0.91
C ASN A 133 -3.12 -14.35 2.05
N GLN A 134 -3.44 -15.34 2.88
CA GLN A 134 -4.39 -15.20 3.99
C GLN A 134 -3.97 -14.17 5.06
N ASP A 135 -2.67 -13.85 5.15
CA ASP A 135 -2.14 -12.87 6.09
C ASP A 135 -2.18 -11.45 5.51
N THR A 136 -2.50 -11.27 4.23
CA THR A 136 -2.67 -9.93 3.64
C THR A 136 -3.82 -9.19 4.33
N PRO A 137 -3.64 -7.93 4.75
CA PRO A 137 -4.67 -7.20 5.49
C PRO A 137 -5.81 -6.72 4.60
N PRO A 138 -6.96 -6.34 5.21
CA PRO A 138 -8.04 -5.69 4.49
C PRO A 138 -7.53 -4.51 3.66
N SER A 139 -7.97 -4.46 2.40
CA SER A 139 -7.45 -3.50 1.43
C SER A 139 -8.55 -2.68 0.78
N PHE A 140 -8.30 -1.39 0.60
CA PHE A 140 -9.13 -0.47 -0.18
C PHE A 140 -8.34 -0.03 -1.41
N LEU A 141 -8.95 -0.15 -2.59
CA LEU A 141 -8.35 0.28 -3.85
C LEU A 141 -9.20 1.37 -4.52
N VAL A 142 -8.52 2.32 -5.14
CA VAL A 142 -9.16 3.27 -6.07
C VAL A 142 -8.31 3.45 -7.32
N HIS A 143 -8.94 3.51 -8.48
CA HIS A 143 -8.28 3.75 -9.76
C HIS A 143 -9.21 4.47 -10.74
N ALA A 144 -8.65 5.12 -11.76
CA ALA A 144 -9.39 5.56 -12.94
C ALA A 144 -9.14 4.61 -14.12
N SER A 145 -10.17 4.29 -14.89
CA SER A 145 -10.09 3.36 -16.02
C SER A 145 -9.35 3.95 -17.22
N ASP A 146 -9.35 5.27 -17.34
CA ASP A 146 -8.63 6.05 -18.35
C ASP A 146 -7.16 6.34 -17.98
N ASP A 147 -6.63 5.72 -16.92
CA ASP A 147 -5.22 5.85 -16.54
C ASP A 147 -4.28 5.22 -17.59
N ARG A 148 -3.57 6.09 -18.31
CA ARG A 148 -2.61 5.70 -19.36
C ARG A 148 -1.18 5.55 -18.86
N ALA A 149 -0.88 5.94 -17.62
CA ALA A 149 0.45 5.82 -17.03
C ALA A 149 0.59 4.52 -16.25
N VAL A 150 -0.40 4.21 -15.41
CA VAL A 150 -0.49 2.95 -14.67
C VAL A 150 -1.80 2.29 -15.08
N PRO A 151 -1.77 1.24 -15.92
CA PRO A 151 -3.00 0.60 -16.36
C PRO A 151 -3.83 0.08 -15.17
N VAL A 152 -5.15 0.31 -15.21
CA VAL A 152 -6.11 -0.15 -14.18
C VAL A 152 -6.03 -1.66 -13.90
N ALA A 153 -5.50 -2.44 -14.85
CA ALA A 153 -5.16 -3.85 -14.69
C ALA A 153 -4.31 -4.15 -13.44
N ASN A 154 -3.50 -3.19 -12.96
CA ASN A 154 -2.77 -3.31 -11.69
C ASN A 154 -3.72 -3.51 -10.50
N SER A 155 -4.73 -2.64 -10.37
CA SER A 155 -5.73 -2.75 -9.29
C SER A 155 -6.63 -3.98 -9.46
N ILE A 156 -7.05 -4.28 -10.69
CA ILE A 156 -7.92 -5.43 -10.96
C ILE A 156 -7.23 -6.73 -10.56
N ARG A 157 -5.97 -6.94 -10.96
CA ARG A 157 -5.22 -8.16 -10.60
C ARG A 157 -5.04 -8.32 -9.10
N TYR A 158 -4.74 -7.24 -8.38
CA TYR A 158 -4.62 -7.28 -6.91
C TYR A 158 -5.96 -7.61 -6.26
N PHE A 159 -7.05 -6.99 -6.71
CA PHE A 159 -8.40 -7.25 -6.23
C PHE A 159 -8.79 -8.72 -6.43
N GLU A 160 -8.58 -9.26 -7.63
CA GLU A 160 -8.83 -10.68 -7.94
C GLU A 160 -8.02 -11.62 -7.05
N ALA A 161 -6.74 -11.30 -6.80
CA ALA A 161 -5.90 -12.07 -5.89
C ALA A 161 -6.42 -12.03 -4.45
N CYS A 162 -6.82 -10.86 -3.94
CA CYS A 162 -7.46 -10.74 -2.62
C CYS A 162 -8.74 -11.59 -2.53
N VAL A 163 -9.63 -11.50 -3.52
CA VAL A 163 -10.86 -12.32 -3.56
C VAL A 163 -10.53 -13.81 -3.55
N LYS A 164 -9.58 -14.25 -4.38
CA LYS A 164 -9.13 -15.65 -4.47
C LYS A 164 -8.60 -16.18 -3.14
N HIS A 165 -7.91 -15.34 -2.37
CA HIS A 165 -7.34 -15.70 -1.07
C HIS A 165 -8.26 -15.37 0.12
N HIS A 166 -9.52 -14.98 -0.14
CA HIS A 166 -10.51 -14.61 0.87
C HIS A 166 -10.09 -13.43 1.77
N VAL A 167 -9.25 -12.54 1.25
CA VAL A 167 -8.84 -11.30 1.92
C VAL A 167 -9.95 -10.25 1.70
N PRO A 168 -10.47 -9.60 2.76
CA PRO A 168 -11.44 -8.53 2.60
C PRO A 168 -10.88 -7.39 1.73
N VAL A 169 -11.58 -7.06 0.65
CA VAL A 169 -11.13 -6.04 -0.29
C VAL A 169 -12.30 -5.23 -0.82
N GLU A 170 -12.12 -3.92 -0.95
CA GLU A 170 -13.05 -3.01 -1.61
C GLU A 170 -12.31 -2.25 -2.73
N MET A 171 -12.94 -2.09 -3.89
CA MET A 171 -12.34 -1.40 -5.03
C MET A 171 -13.35 -0.45 -5.68
N HIS A 172 -12.90 0.78 -5.94
CA HIS A 172 -13.63 1.79 -6.69
C HIS A 172 -12.88 2.09 -7.99
N VAL A 173 -13.51 1.84 -9.13
CA VAL A 173 -12.96 2.22 -10.45
C VAL A 173 -13.87 3.29 -11.04
N TYR A 174 -13.28 4.45 -11.31
CA TYR A 174 -13.95 5.58 -11.95
C TYR A 174 -13.67 5.55 -13.45
N GLU A 175 -14.63 5.98 -14.27
CA GLU A 175 -14.45 6.04 -15.73
C GLU A 175 -13.30 7.00 -16.09
N GLU A 176 -13.37 8.23 -15.56
CA GLU A 176 -12.43 9.32 -15.82
C GLU A 176 -11.73 9.81 -14.54
N GLY A 177 -10.45 10.13 -14.67
CA GLY A 177 -9.64 10.71 -13.60
C GLY A 177 -8.15 10.75 -13.92
N GLY A 178 -7.70 9.96 -14.88
CA GLY A 178 -6.31 9.81 -15.30
C GLY A 178 -5.39 9.36 -14.15
N HIS A 179 -4.08 9.45 -14.38
CA HIS A 179 -3.10 9.19 -13.33
C HIS A 179 -2.93 10.39 -12.39
N GLY A 180 -2.65 10.12 -11.12
CA GLY A 180 -2.16 11.15 -10.19
C GLY A 180 -3.21 12.15 -9.72
N PHE A 181 -4.49 11.75 -9.64
CA PHE A 181 -5.57 12.63 -9.14
C PHE A 181 -5.50 12.94 -7.64
N GLY A 182 -4.61 12.31 -6.88
CA GLY A 182 -4.42 12.57 -5.46
C GLY A 182 -5.72 12.45 -4.66
N MET A 183 -5.99 13.47 -3.84
CA MET A 183 -7.21 13.56 -3.04
C MET A 183 -8.36 14.32 -3.75
N TRP A 184 -8.08 15.01 -4.86
CA TRP A 184 -9.00 15.98 -5.46
C TRP A 184 -8.76 16.11 -6.97
N ARG A 185 -9.84 16.06 -7.76
CA ARG A 185 -9.83 16.42 -9.18
C ARG A 185 -11.17 17.04 -9.55
N ASP A 186 -11.20 18.37 -9.47
CA ASP A 186 -12.41 19.19 -9.57
C ASP A 186 -13.23 18.86 -10.82
N GLY A 187 -14.53 18.65 -10.61
CA GLY A 187 -15.50 18.43 -11.68
C GLY A 187 -15.54 17.01 -12.25
N LEU A 188 -14.83 16.04 -11.66
CA LEU A 188 -14.88 14.63 -12.04
C LEU A 188 -15.36 13.75 -10.88
N PRO A 189 -16.16 12.67 -11.14
CA PRO A 189 -16.67 11.79 -10.08
C PRO A 189 -15.59 11.18 -9.16
N VAL A 190 -14.36 11.05 -9.66
CA VAL A 190 -13.22 10.53 -8.89
C VAL A 190 -12.98 11.33 -7.60
N GLU A 191 -13.36 12.61 -7.53
CA GLU A 191 -13.21 13.43 -6.31
C GLU A 191 -13.94 12.86 -5.08
N HIS A 192 -14.90 11.96 -5.27
CA HIS A 192 -15.68 11.37 -4.18
C HIS A 192 -15.03 10.16 -3.51
N TRP A 193 -13.92 9.65 -4.03
CA TRP A 193 -13.25 8.48 -3.45
C TRP A 193 -12.85 8.61 -1.97
N PRO A 194 -12.49 9.81 -1.42
CA PRO A 194 -12.18 9.93 -0.01
C PRO A 194 -13.39 9.64 0.89
N ALA A 195 -14.61 9.96 0.45
CA ALA A 195 -15.83 9.66 1.19
C ALA A 195 -16.10 8.14 1.22
N ALA A 196 -15.83 7.44 0.11
CA ALA A 196 -15.88 5.98 0.07
C ALA A 196 -14.85 5.35 1.01
N LEU A 197 -13.62 5.88 1.05
CA LEU A 197 -12.61 5.43 2.00
C LEU A 197 -13.07 5.65 3.45
N GLU A 198 -13.67 6.80 3.78
CA GLU A 198 -14.18 7.06 5.14
C GLU A 198 -15.27 6.05 5.54
N ALA A 199 -16.21 5.75 4.65
CA ALA A 199 -17.23 4.74 4.89
C ALA A 199 -16.63 3.34 5.11
N TRP A 200 -15.63 2.97 4.29
CA TRP A 200 -14.90 1.72 4.45
C TRP A 200 -14.14 1.66 5.78
N MET A 201 -13.39 2.71 6.14
CA MET A 201 -12.65 2.79 7.41
C MET A 201 -13.59 2.68 8.61
N ALA A 202 -14.77 3.31 8.56
CA ALA A 202 -15.77 3.23 9.62
C ALA A 202 -16.36 1.81 9.74
N ARG A 203 -16.68 1.16 8.62
CA ARG A 203 -17.13 -0.25 8.59
C ARG A 203 -16.11 -1.18 9.23
N HIS A 204 -14.81 -0.89 9.07
CA HIS A 204 -13.71 -1.62 9.69
C HIS A 204 -13.38 -1.18 11.13
N GLY A 205 -14.13 -0.24 11.71
CA GLY A 205 -13.91 0.25 13.07
C GLY A 205 -12.60 1.02 13.27
N LEU A 206 -12.02 1.54 12.18
CA LEU A 206 -10.78 2.33 12.20
C LEU A 206 -11.03 3.79 12.58
N ILE A 207 -12.19 4.32 12.19
CA ILE A 207 -12.68 5.65 12.57
C ILE A 207 -14.12 5.56 13.07
N ARG A 208 -14.59 6.61 13.76
CA ARG A 208 -16.02 6.76 14.06
C ARG A 208 -16.72 7.33 12.83
N TYR A 209 -17.89 6.78 12.50
CA TYR A 209 -18.80 7.40 11.53
C TYR A 209 -19.57 8.49 12.28
N GLU A 210 -19.38 9.74 11.88
CA GLU A 210 -20.16 10.89 12.37
C GLU A 210 -21.28 11.23 11.39
#